data_AF-A0A7S2PID4-F1
#
_entry.id   AF-A0A7S2PID4-F1
#
_cell.length_a   1.000
_cell.length_b   1.000
_cell.length_c   1.000
_cell.angle_alpha   90.00
_cell.angle_beta   90.00
_cell.angle_gamma   90.00
#
_symmetry.space_group_name_H-M   'P 1'
#
loop_
_entity.id
_entity.type
_entity.pdbx_description
1 polymer ?
#
loop_
_entity_poly.entity_id
_entity_poly.type
_entity_poly.pdbx_seq_one_letter_code
_entity_poly.pdbx_strand_id
1 'polypeptide(L)'
;ESKYAPYINYLKNQPDGRIPSEWSVVGKKLMRKILHQDRYVGLPPFNALYRFEEKWMKECNGEDTPLARSAFFQFTARDEDNLMVPFFDMHNHSNDPKKLNAIPAKPKKKGK
;
A
#
# COMPACT_ATOMS: atom_id res chain seq x y z
N GLU A 1 -6.25 5.21 -25.57
CA GLU A 1 -6.73 5.31 -24.17
C GLU A 1 -6.77 3.92 -23.51
N SER A 2 -6.76 3.85 -22.18
CA SER A 2 -6.86 2.57 -21.45
C SER A 2 -8.31 2.08 -21.38
N LYS A 3 -8.55 0.78 -21.64
CA LYS A 3 -9.88 0.14 -21.44
C LYS A 3 -10.36 0.12 -19.98
N TYR A 4 -9.45 0.45 -19.05
CA TYR A 4 -9.74 0.57 -17.62
C TYR A 4 -9.90 2.03 -17.17
N ALA A 5 -10.01 2.97 -18.10
CA ALA A 5 -10.58 4.28 -17.77
C ALA A 5 -12.03 4.06 -17.26
N PRO A 6 -12.48 4.71 -16.18
CA PRO A 6 -11.90 5.86 -15.47
C PRO A 6 -10.92 5.50 -14.33
N TYR A 7 -10.82 4.23 -13.94
CA TYR A 7 -10.09 3.83 -12.74
C TYR A 7 -8.58 4.14 -12.80
N ILE A 8 -7.95 3.98 -13.97
CA ILE A 8 -6.54 4.37 -14.15
C ILE A 8 -6.33 5.87 -13.90
N ASN A 9 -7.29 6.72 -14.24
CA ASN A 9 -7.18 8.16 -13.99
C ASN A 9 -7.32 8.47 -12.49
N TYR A 10 -8.20 7.75 -11.80
CA TYR A 10 -8.28 7.81 -10.33
C TYR A 10 -6.95 7.43 -9.68
N LEU A 11 -6.34 6.32 -10.11
CA LEU A 11 -5.06 5.85 -9.59
C LEU A 11 -3.91 6.85 -9.83
N LYS A 12 -3.83 7.45 -11.02
CA LYS A 12 -2.81 8.45 -11.35
C LYS A 12 -2.90 9.73 -10.52
N ASN A 13 -4.08 10.03 -9.97
CA ASN A 13 -4.33 11.20 -9.14
C ASN A 13 -4.20 10.91 -7.63
N GLN A 14 -3.82 9.70 -7.25
CA GLN A 14 -3.54 9.39 -5.85
C GLN A 14 -2.23 10.06 -5.41
N PRO A 15 -2.17 10.57 -4.17
CA PRO A 15 -0.94 11.12 -3.65
C PRO A 15 0.11 10.01 -3.44
N ASP A 16 1.38 10.36 -3.59
CA ASP A 16 2.50 9.53 -3.15
C ASP A 16 2.62 9.55 -1.61
N GLY A 17 3.47 8.69 -1.05
CA GLY A 17 3.74 8.74 0.38
C GLY A 17 2.64 8.13 1.24
N ARG A 18 1.80 7.25 0.69
CA ARG A 18 0.65 6.68 1.40
C ARG A 18 1.08 5.65 2.44
N ILE A 19 2.23 5.00 2.24
CA ILE A 19 2.77 4.07 3.23
C ILE A 19 4.07 4.59 3.84
N PRO A 20 4.36 4.25 5.11
CA PRO A 20 5.59 4.65 5.80
C PRO A 20 6.90 4.35 5.08
N SER A 21 6.92 3.35 4.20
CA SER A 21 8.06 3.02 3.36
C SER A 21 8.43 4.15 2.38
N GLU A 22 7.45 4.90 1.90
CA GLU A 22 7.65 6.03 0.99
C GLU A 22 8.02 7.33 1.71
N TRP A 23 7.86 7.38 3.03
CA TRP A 23 8.08 8.62 3.79
C TRP A 23 9.55 9.03 3.79
N SER A 24 9.76 10.34 3.95
CA SER A 24 11.09 10.90 4.17
C SER A 24 11.75 10.28 5.41
N VAL A 25 13.08 10.32 5.45
CA VAL A 25 13.87 9.85 6.61
C VAL A 25 13.39 10.54 7.90
N VAL A 26 13.10 11.83 7.82
CA VAL A 26 12.58 12.62 8.95
C VAL A 26 11.19 12.15 9.38
N GLY A 27 10.28 11.88 8.43
CA GLY A 27 8.95 11.37 8.73
C GLY A 27 8.98 9.99 9.40
N LYS A 28 9.82 9.09 8.88
CA LYS A 28 10.06 7.75 9.47
C LYS A 28 10.61 7.88 10.89
N LYS A 29 11.57 8.80 11.12
CA LYS A 29 12.17 9.04 12.44
C LYS A 29 11.14 9.57 13.45
N LEU A 30 10.30 10.52 13.03
CA LEU A 30 9.23 11.06 13.87
C LEU A 30 8.24 9.97 14.27
N MET A 31 7.77 9.16 13.32
CA MET A 31 6.81 8.09 13.59
C MET A 31 7.36 7.05 14.57
N ARG A 32 8.62 6.63 14.40
CA ARG A 32 9.27 5.71 15.35
C ARG A 32 9.29 6.27 16.77
N LYS A 33 9.58 7.56 16.91
CA LYS A 33 9.56 8.24 18.22
C LYS A 33 8.17 8.25 18.85
N ILE A 34 7.12 8.50 18.06
CA ILE A 34 5.72 8.47 18.52
C ILE A 34 5.32 7.08 19.01
N LEU A 35 5.76 6.04 18.30
CA LEU A 35 5.43 4.65 18.61
C LEU A 35 6.31 4.04 19.72
N HIS A 36 7.26 4.79 20.29
CA HIS A 36 8.30 4.27 21.18
C HIS A 36 9.07 3.08 20.59
N GLN A 37 9.23 3.10 19.27
CA GLN A 37 9.95 2.10 18.48
C GLN A 37 11.38 2.59 18.19
N ASP A 38 12.11 2.86 19.27
CA ASP A 38 13.48 3.39 19.21
C ASP A 38 14.48 2.32 18.70
N ARG A 39 14.08 1.05 18.78
CA ARG A 39 14.77 -0.12 18.21
C ARG A 39 14.24 -0.39 16.79
N TYR A 40 14.99 -1.16 16.00
CA TYR A 40 14.70 -1.51 14.59
C TYR A 40 13.44 -2.40 14.39
N VAL A 41 12.29 -2.00 14.92
CA VAL A 41 10.98 -2.50 14.49
C VAL A 41 10.62 -1.69 13.24
N GLY A 42 10.47 -2.37 12.10
CA GLY A 42 10.08 -1.70 10.85
C GLY A 42 8.73 -1.00 10.98
N LEU A 43 8.53 0.12 10.27
CA LEU A 43 7.20 0.70 10.13
C LEU A 43 6.38 -0.17 9.17
N PRO A 44 5.09 -0.40 9.42
CA PRO A 44 4.24 -1.14 8.49
C PRO A 44 4.07 -0.38 7.17
N PRO A 45 3.76 -1.06 6.04
CA PRO A 45 3.91 -2.49 5.85
C PRO A 45 5.39 -2.88 5.91
N PHE A 46 5.70 -3.91 6.69
CA PHE A 46 7.06 -4.39 6.87
C PHE A 46 7.67 -4.79 5.52
N ASN A 47 8.97 -4.51 5.35
CA ASN A 47 9.76 -4.91 4.19
C ASN A 47 9.27 -4.37 2.83
N ALA A 48 8.37 -3.38 2.76
CA ALA A 48 7.94 -2.87 1.45
C ALA A 48 9.08 -2.20 0.66
N LEU A 49 9.97 -1.45 1.34
CA LEU A 49 11.21 -0.96 0.72
C LEU A 49 12.10 -2.09 0.24
N TYR A 50 12.32 -3.11 1.09
CA TYR A 50 13.11 -4.28 0.72
C TYR A 50 12.51 -5.02 -0.49
N ARG A 51 11.18 -5.15 -0.57
CA ARG A 51 10.50 -5.74 -1.73
C ARG A 51 10.72 -4.89 -2.98
N PHE A 52 10.71 -3.57 -2.88
CA PHE A 52 11.04 -2.72 -4.01
C PHE A 52 12.51 -2.90 -4.45
N GLU A 53 13.45 -2.77 -3.52
CA GLU A 53 14.89 -2.78 -3.81
C GLU A 53 15.42 -4.16 -4.22
N GLU A 54 14.99 -5.25 -3.57
CA GLU A 54 15.50 -6.59 -3.87
C GLU A 54 14.62 -7.35 -4.87
N LYS A 55 13.29 -7.24 -4.78
CA LYS A 55 12.41 -8.00 -5.67
C LYS A 55 12.17 -7.25 -6.98
N TRP A 56 11.61 -6.05 -6.91
CA TRP A 56 11.30 -5.28 -8.12
C TRP A 56 12.56 -4.91 -8.89
N MET A 57 13.53 -4.25 -8.25
CA MET A 57 14.71 -3.75 -8.95
C MET A 57 15.69 -4.85 -9.37
N LYS A 58 16.02 -5.81 -8.48
CA LYS A 58 17.06 -6.82 -8.77
C LYS A 58 16.51 -8.10 -9.41
N GLU A 59 15.47 -8.70 -8.84
CA GLU A 59 14.96 -9.99 -9.34
C GLU A 59 14.08 -9.82 -10.59
N CYS A 60 13.23 -8.78 -10.62
CA CYS A 60 12.34 -8.53 -11.76
C CYS A 60 12.93 -7.60 -12.83
N ASN A 61 14.13 -7.05 -12.60
CA ASN A 61 14.75 -6.05 -13.46
C ASN A 61 13.80 -4.88 -13.80
N GLY A 62 13.06 -4.44 -12.78
CA GLY A 62 12.08 -3.37 -12.87
C GLY A 62 12.70 -2.00 -13.07
N GLU A 63 11.92 -1.06 -13.61
CA GLU A 63 12.36 0.31 -13.80
C GLU A 63 12.16 1.15 -12.52
N ASP A 64 13.03 2.16 -12.32
CA ASP A 64 12.90 3.15 -11.24
C ASP A 64 12.44 4.51 -11.79
N THR A 65 11.30 4.50 -12.48
CA THR A 65 10.62 5.72 -12.91
C THR A 65 9.65 6.19 -11.82
N PRO A 66 9.28 7.49 -11.76
CA PRO A 66 8.25 7.96 -10.83
C PRO A 66 6.94 7.18 -10.96
N LEU A 67 6.55 6.82 -12.19
CA LEU A 67 5.35 6.04 -12.45
C LEU A 67 5.46 4.61 -11.92
N ALA A 68 6.55 3.89 -12.19
CA ALA A 68 6.72 2.53 -11.70
C ALA A 68 6.83 2.45 -10.18
N ARG A 69 7.54 3.41 -9.57
CA ARG A 69 7.64 3.53 -8.11
C ARG A 69 6.26 3.81 -7.49
N SER A 70 5.52 4.77 -8.04
CA SER A 70 4.15 5.06 -7.59
C SER A 70 3.25 3.83 -7.76
N ALA A 71 3.30 3.14 -8.91
CA ALA A 71 2.53 1.92 -9.14
C ALA A 71 2.87 0.79 -8.15
N PHE A 72 4.15 0.55 -7.87
CA PHE A 72 4.59 -0.47 -6.92
C PHE A 72 4.07 -0.20 -5.51
N PHE A 73 4.22 1.03 -5.01
CA PHE A 73 3.76 1.37 -3.66
C PHE A 73 2.25 1.50 -3.58
N GLN A 74 1.61 1.92 -4.68
CA GLN A 74 0.16 1.94 -4.80
C GLN A 74 -0.42 0.52 -4.71
N PHE A 75 0.18 -0.46 -5.38
CA PHE A 75 -0.15 -1.88 -5.22
C PHE A 75 0.12 -2.37 -3.79
N THR A 76 1.29 -2.05 -3.22
CA THR A 76 1.66 -2.48 -1.86
C THR A 76 0.72 -1.91 -0.78
N ALA A 77 0.19 -0.72 -0.97
CA ALA A 77 -0.77 -0.10 -0.06
C ALA A 77 -2.15 -0.79 -0.07
N ARG A 78 -2.41 -1.66 -1.06
CA ARG A 78 -3.66 -2.38 -1.30
C ARG A 78 -3.52 -3.89 -1.06
N ASP A 79 -2.33 -4.34 -0.65
CA ASP A 79 -1.85 -5.72 -0.56
C ASP A 79 -2.55 -6.59 0.51
N GLU A 80 -3.76 -6.22 0.95
CA GLU A 80 -4.61 -7.21 1.62
C GLU A 80 -5.14 -8.26 0.64
N ASP A 81 -5.17 -7.97 -0.68
CA ASP A 81 -5.70 -8.87 -1.70
C ASP A 81 -4.84 -8.94 -2.98
N ASN A 82 -4.66 -10.16 -3.52
CA ASN A 82 -3.96 -10.43 -4.79
C ASN A 82 -4.71 -9.93 -6.04
N LEU A 83 -5.92 -9.38 -5.87
CA LEU A 83 -6.80 -8.91 -6.93
C LEU A 83 -7.31 -7.51 -6.59
N MET A 84 -6.90 -6.51 -7.37
CA MET A 84 -7.46 -5.16 -7.26
C MET A 84 -8.84 -5.12 -7.92
N VAL A 85 -9.88 -4.96 -7.11
CA VAL A 85 -11.23 -4.70 -7.59
C VAL A 85 -11.49 -3.20 -7.47
N PRO A 86 -11.63 -2.44 -8.58
CA PRO A 86 -11.72 -0.98 -8.55
C PRO A 86 -12.74 -0.42 -7.58
N PHE A 87 -13.92 -1.04 -7.52
CA PHE A 87 -14.97 -0.63 -6.60
C PHE A 87 -14.47 -0.71 -5.15
N PHE A 88 -13.98 -1.86 -4.70
CA PHE A 88 -13.49 -2.05 -3.33
C PHE A 88 -12.24 -1.19 -3.03
N ASP A 89 -11.36 -0.98 -4.01
CA ASP A 89 -10.16 -0.15 -3.85
C ASP A 89 -10.46 1.31 -3.49
N MET A 90 -11.54 1.84 -4.04
CA MET A 90 -11.95 3.23 -3.80
C MET A 90 -12.62 3.42 -2.43
N HIS A 91 -12.94 2.34 -1.72
CA HIS A 91 -13.53 2.46 -0.38
C HIS A 91 -12.43 2.59 0.67
N ASN A 92 -12.55 3.63 1.50
CA ASN A 92 -11.64 3.81 2.63
C ASN A 92 -12.04 2.95 3.82
N HIS A 93 -11.04 2.51 4.58
CA HIS A 93 -11.26 1.90 5.88
C HIS A 93 -11.83 2.95 6.85
N SER A 94 -12.88 2.58 7.58
CA SER A 94 -13.41 3.38 8.68
C SER A 94 -13.02 2.73 10.00
N ASN A 95 -12.37 3.49 10.89
CA ASN A 95 -12.14 3.07 12.27
C ASN A 95 -13.40 3.21 13.15
N ASP A 96 -14.51 3.72 12.60
CA ASP A 96 -15.79 3.78 13.31
C ASP A 96 -16.47 2.41 13.22
N PRO A 97 -16.62 1.69 14.35
CA PRO A 97 -17.19 0.34 14.34
C PRO A 97 -18.63 0.30 13.84
N LYS A 98 -19.34 1.44 13.79
CA LYS A 98 -20.70 1.56 13.25
C LYS A 98 -20.74 1.83 11.75
N LYS A 99 -19.59 2.11 11.11
CA LYS A 99 -19.47 2.47 9.69
C LYS A 99 -18.53 1.53 8.93
N LEU A 100 -18.36 0.31 9.44
CA LEU A 100 -17.56 -0.71 8.79
C LEU A 100 -18.23 -1.12 7.47
N ASN A 101 -17.49 -0.97 6.37
CA ASN A 101 -17.81 -1.48 5.04
C ASN A 101 -17.28 -2.91 4.80
N ALA A 102 -16.72 -3.53 5.85
CA ALA A 102 -16.15 -4.88 5.82
C ALA A 102 -16.58 -5.67 7.08
N ILE A 103 -16.72 -7.00 6.93
CA ILE A 103 -16.96 -7.88 8.08
C ILE A 103 -15.63 -8.00 8.84
N PRO A 104 -15.57 -7.67 10.15
CA PRO A 104 -14.32 -7.61 10.92
C PRO A 104 -13.64 -8.99 11.09
N ALA A 105 -14.36 -10.08 10.83
CA ALA A 105 -13.84 -11.43 10.90
C ALA A 105 -13.59 -11.98 9.49
N LYS A 106 -12.34 -12.32 9.18
CA LYS A 106 -12.02 -13.14 8.00
C LYS A 106 -12.72 -14.50 8.14
N PRO A 107 -13.48 -14.96 7.13
CA PRO A 107 -14.10 -16.29 7.15
C PRO A 107 -13.05 -17.38 7.34
N LYS A 108 -13.34 -18.38 8.18
CA LYS A 108 -12.42 -19.51 8.44
C LYS A 108 -12.17 -20.39 7.22
N LYS A 109 -12.97 -20.26 6.15
CA LYS A 109 -12.88 -21.05 4.92
C LYS A 109 -13.14 -20.15 3.72
N LYS A 110 -12.45 -20.40 2.60
CA LYS A 110 -12.79 -19.78 1.30
C LYS A 110 -14.23 -20.14 0.92
N GLY A 111 -14.94 -19.19 0.30
CA GLY A 111 -16.27 -19.40 -0.27
C GLY A 111 -16.24 -20.50 -1.34
N LYS A 112 -17.37 -21.19 -1.51
CA LYS A 112 -17.56 -22.22 -2.54
C LYS A 112 -17.60 -21.62 -3.93
#